data_AF-A0A9W8FF38-F1
#
_entry.id   AF-A0A9W8FF38-F1
#
_cell.length_a   1.000
_cell.length_b   1.000
_cell.length_c   1.000
_cell.angle_alpha   90.00
_cell.angle_beta   90.00
_cell.angle_gamma   90.00
#
_symmetry.space_group_name_H-M   'P 1'
#
loop_
_entity.id
_entity.type
_entity.pdbx_description
1 polymer ?
#
loop_
_entity_poly.entity_id
_entity_poly.type
_entity_poly.pdbx_seq_one_letter_code
_entity_poly.pdbx_strand_id
1 'polypeptide(L)'
;MDHIGYSDLATIITCASIYLAQLAAVLYVVANRNYRPISALVPSSLALMYAASVLWFVGDLFTNNMAHPKGITANCLFTTVWLRTALGQGMVISVLSFHSILAMLRYRFLSADMKKARSRRIQWLAAGAILACNMAIAAITTLVPSDRTVRFIDGLDVCEFTPAFKNTGVILAWALWGTVFLTSVFVVCKVACAHSEGHYLLAACLALAVALTFHTVVYYKRPKYPTTLGWRIAVICIDQASCITAWWIIAGRAIYGCLLYRDVYLAKWNKQDGCNSEPMFFSAYSANRV
;
A
#
# COMPACT_ATOMS: atom_id res chain seq x y z
N MET A 1 -16.34 24.40 21.99
CA MET A 1 -14.88 24.48 22.14
C MET A 1 -14.32 23.87 20.87
N ASP A 2 -13.59 24.63 20.05
CA ASP A 2 -12.99 24.06 18.83
C ASP A 2 -11.91 23.05 19.24
N HIS A 3 -12.17 21.77 18.95
CA HIS A 3 -11.28 20.67 19.33
C HIS A 3 -10.08 20.50 18.38
N ILE A 4 -10.06 21.24 17.25
CA ILE A 4 -8.97 21.26 16.29
C ILE A 4 -7.92 22.26 16.79
N GLY A 5 -6.86 21.75 17.40
CA GLY A 5 -5.75 22.58 17.86
C GLY A 5 -4.86 23.03 16.70
N TYR A 6 -4.05 24.07 16.92
CA TYR A 6 -3.01 24.49 15.96
C TYR A 6 -2.08 23.34 15.55
N SER A 7 -1.83 22.39 16.45
CA SER A 7 -1.02 21.21 16.17
C SER A 7 -1.66 20.27 15.14
N ASP A 8 -2.99 20.06 15.20
CA ASP A 8 -3.69 19.21 14.21
C ASP A 8 -3.65 19.88 12.84
N LEU A 9 -3.91 21.19 12.80
CA LEU A 9 -3.83 21.97 11.57
C LEU A 9 -2.42 21.92 10.96
N ALA A 10 -1.37 22.07 11.78
CA ALA A 10 0.01 21.96 11.34
C ALA A 10 0.32 20.57 10.77
N THR A 11 -0.15 19.49 11.41
CA THR A 11 -0.02 18.12 10.90
C THR A 11 -0.72 17.96 9.56
N ILE A 12 -1.95 18.45 9.43
CA ILE A 12 -2.73 18.38 8.18
C ILE A 12 -2.00 19.09 7.04
N ILE A 13 -1.55 20.33 7.26
CA ILE A 13 -0.82 21.13 6.27
C ILE A 13 0.48 20.43 5.86
N THR A 14 1.21 19.87 6.82
CA THR A 14 2.47 19.17 6.56
C THR A 14 2.25 17.93 5.70
N CYS A 15 1.31 17.06 6.08
CA CYS A 15 0.97 15.87 5.30
C CYS A 15 0.45 16.24 3.90
N ALA A 16 -0.43 17.24 3.79
CA ALA A 16 -0.94 17.70 2.50
C ALA A 16 0.16 18.24 1.58
N SER A 17 1.14 18.97 2.13
CA SER A 17 2.29 19.48 1.38
C SER A 17 3.17 18.34 0.84
N ILE A 18 3.38 17.29 1.64
CA ILE A 18 4.13 16.10 1.21
C ILE A 18 3.37 15.36 0.11
N TYR A 19 2.04 15.21 0.25
CA TYR A 19 1.20 14.61 -0.79
C TYR A 19 1.20 15.42 -2.08
N LEU A 20 1.25 16.76 -2.00
CA LEU A 20 1.37 17.62 -3.19
C LEU A 20 2.70 17.38 -3.93
N ALA A 21 3.81 17.26 -3.18
CA ALA A 21 5.10 16.90 -3.78
C ALA A 21 5.07 15.49 -4.41
N GLN A 22 4.44 14.53 -3.74
CA GLN A 22 4.26 13.18 -4.26
C GLN A 22 3.35 13.15 -5.49
N LEU A 23 2.32 14.00 -5.56
CA LEU A 23 1.47 14.15 -6.74
C LEU A 23 2.28 14.58 -7.96
N ALA A 24 3.19 15.54 -7.80
CA ALA A 24 4.09 15.94 -8.88
C ALA A 24 4.95 14.75 -9.36
N ALA A 25 5.44 13.91 -8.45
CA ALA A 25 6.18 12.69 -8.79
C ALA A 25 5.29 11.65 -9.52
N VAL A 26 4.04 11.47 -9.10
CA VAL A 26 3.06 10.60 -9.77
C VAL A 26 2.78 11.10 -11.18
N LEU A 27 2.51 12.40 -11.36
CA LEU A 27 2.29 13.00 -12.67
C LEU A 27 3.51 12.82 -13.58
N TYR A 28 4.72 12.99 -13.03
CA TYR A 28 5.96 12.73 -13.77
C TYR A 28 6.07 11.27 -14.23
N VAL A 29 5.77 10.31 -13.36
CA VAL A 29 5.76 8.86 -13.67
C VAL A 29 4.73 8.54 -14.74
N VAL A 30 3.53 9.12 -14.67
CA VAL A 30 2.47 8.92 -15.67
C VAL A 30 2.84 9.54 -17.02
N ALA A 31 3.40 10.75 -17.02
CA ALA A 31 3.87 11.41 -18.24
C ALA A 31 5.00 10.63 -18.93
N ASN A 32 5.89 10.01 -18.15
CA ASN A 32 7.00 9.20 -18.65
C ASN A 32 6.69 7.70 -18.73
N ARG A 33 5.41 7.32 -18.87
CA ARG A 33 4.97 5.91 -18.93
C ARG A 33 5.61 5.09 -20.06
N ASN A 34 6.11 5.74 -21.11
CA ASN A 34 6.77 5.07 -22.24
C ASN A 34 8.25 4.72 -21.96
N TYR A 35 8.85 5.26 -20.89
CA TYR A 35 10.22 4.92 -20.50
C TYR A 35 10.25 3.53 -19.86
N ARG A 36 10.99 2.58 -20.44
CA ARG A 36 10.93 1.15 -20.11
C ARG A 36 11.07 0.82 -18.61
N PRO A 37 12.04 1.39 -17.85
CA PRO A 37 12.12 1.19 -16.41
C PRO A 37 10.87 1.65 -15.64
N ILE A 38 10.27 2.78 -16.04
CA ILE A 38 9.03 3.30 -15.45
C ILE A 38 7.83 2.42 -15.85
N SER A 39 7.76 2.01 -17.11
CA SER A 39 6.70 1.12 -17.60
C SER A 39 6.69 -0.23 -16.87
N ALA A 40 7.86 -0.73 -16.45
CA ALA A 40 7.98 -1.99 -15.73
C ALA A 40 7.32 -1.95 -14.33
N LEU A 41 7.19 -0.76 -13.73
CA LEU A 41 6.51 -0.53 -12.46
C LEU A 41 5.00 -0.34 -12.61
N VAL A 42 4.44 -0.38 -13.82
CA VAL A 42 3.00 -0.19 -14.05
C VAL A 42 2.52 1.16 -13.48
N PRO A 43 2.78 2.30 -14.15
CA PRO A 43 2.48 3.65 -13.64
C PRO A 43 1.07 3.85 -13.06
N SER A 44 0.06 3.16 -13.61
CA SER A 44 -1.32 3.20 -13.11
C SER A 44 -1.47 2.62 -11.71
N SER A 45 -0.72 1.57 -11.32
CA SER A 45 -0.77 1.03 -9.96
C SER A 45 -0.11 1.97 -8.95
N LEU A 46 0.96 2.67 -9.33
CA LEU A 46 1.59 3.69 -8.48
C LEU A 46 0.68 4.90 -8.26
N ALA A 47 -0.05 5.33 -9.29
CA ALA A 47 -1.06 6.37 -9.17
C ALA A 47 -2.23 5.91 -8.27
N LEU A 48 -2.63 4.64 -8.39
CA LEU A 48 -3.66 4.02 -7.55
C LEU A 48 -3.23 3.94 -6.08
N MET A 49 -1.98 3.55 -5.81
CA MET A 49 -1.41 3.53 -4.47
C MET A 49 -1.35 4.93 -3.86
N TYR A 50 -1.02 5.95 -4.65
CA TYR A 50 -1.09 7.35 -4.20
C TYR A 50 -2.54 7.74 -3.83
N ALA A 51 -3.51 7.48 -4.70
CA ALA A 51 -4.91 7.79 -4.44
C ALA A 51 -5.44 7.07 -3.18
N ALA A 52 -5.08 5.80 -3.02
CA ALA A 52 -5.37 5.01 -1.83
C ALA A 52 -4.74 5.62 -0.56
N SER A 53 -3.49 6.06 -0.64
CA SER A 53 -2.80 6.69 0.50
C SER A 53 -3.48 8.01 0.90
N VAL A 54 -3.95 8.80 -0.07
CA VAL A 54 -4.75 10.02 0.19
C VAL A 54 -6.09 9.67 0.82
N LEU A 55 -6.80 8.65 0.33
CA LEU A 55 -8.08 8.22 0.93
C LEU A 55 -7.89 7.68 2.34
N TRP A 56 -6.79 6.97 2.60
CA TRP A 56 -6.38 6.56 3.94
C TRP A 56 -6.18 7.80 4.82
N PHE A 57 -5.39 8.78 4.38
CA PHE A 57 -5.18 10.03 5.11
C PHE A 57 -6.49 10.76 5.42
N VAL A 58 -7.38 10.90 4.45
CA VAL A 58 -8.69 11.54 4.66
C VAL A 58 -9.52 10.75 5.67
N GLY A 59 -9.53 9.43 5.58
CA GLY A 59 -10.16 8.56 6.57
C GLY A 59 -9.53 8.70 7.96
N ASP A 60 -8.21 8.87 8.06
CA ASP A 60 -7.50 9.12 9.30
C ASP A 60 -7.97 10.42 9.96
N LEU A 61 -8.14 11.50 9.19
CA LEU A 61 -8.57 12.79 9.74
C LEU A 61 -9.92 12.71 10.46
N PHE A 62 -10.89 12.01 9.85
CA PHE A 62 -12.21 11.85 10.46
C PHE A 62 -12.19 10.83 11.61
N THR A 63 -11.49 9.71 11.46
CA THR A 63 -11.43 8.67 12.51
C THR A 63 -10.66 9.11 13.76
N ASN A 64 -9.73 10.05 13.61
CA ASN A 64 -8.91 10.59 14.70
C ASN A 64 -9.42 11.92 15.27
N ASN A 65 -10.62 12.35 14.89
CA ASN A 65 -11.22 13.62 15.34
C ASN A 65 -10.31 14.84 15.07
N MET A 66 -9.67 14.88 13.90
CA MET A 66 -8.91 16.04 13.42
C MET A 66 -9.72 16.94 12.47
N ALA A 67 -10.88 16.47 12.02
CA ALA A 67 -11.81 17.22 11.20
C ALA A 67 -13.23 17.02 11.73
N HIS A 68 -13.98 18.12 11.86
CA HIS A 68 -15.37 18.04 12.29
C HIS A 68 -16.22 17.31 11.25
N PRO A 69 -16.84 16.18 11.61
CA PRO A 69 -17.72 15.46 10.69
C PRO A 69 -18.94 16.32 10.34
N LYS A 70 -19.28 16.44 9.06
CA LYS A 70 -20.48 17.13 8.57
C LYS A 70 -21.11 16.34 7.42
N GLY A 71 -22.43 16.15 7.46
CA GLY A 71 -23.16 15.42 6.42
C GLY A 71 -22.67 13.98 6.27
N ILE A 72 -22.24 13.59 5.07
CA ILE A 72 -21.80 12.21 4.76
C ILE A 72 -20.57 11.80 5.60
N THR A 73 -19.69 12.74 5.95
CA THR A 73 -18.49 12.43 6.75
C THR A 73 -18.80 12.21 8.25
N ALA A 74 -20.01 12.51 8.71
CA ALA A 74 -20.50 12.09 10.02
C ALA A 74 -20.89 10.63 10.09
N ASN A 75 -21.03 9.95 8.94
CA ASN A 75 -21.24 8.52 8.92
C ASN A 75 -19.93 7.77 9.21
N CYS A 76 -19.77 7.31 10.46
CA CYS A 76 -18.61 6.53 10.91
C CYS A 76 -18.31 5.30 10.07
N LEU A 77 -19.33 4.64 9.52
CA LEU A 77 -19.15 3.49 8.62
C LEU A 77 -18.49 3.95 7.32
N PHE A 78 -18.93 5.07 6.77
CA PHE A 78 -18.33 5.62 5.55
C PHE A 78 -16.87 6.01 5.78
N THR A 79 -16.57 6.80 6.81
CA THR A 79 -15.20 7.28 7.04
C THR A 79 -14.24 6.18 7.48
N THR A 80 -14.66 5.28 8.36
CA THR A 80 -13.77 4.22 8.85
C THR A 80 -13.71 3.02 7.91
N VAL A 81 -14.86 2.50 7.48
CA VAL A 81 -14.89 1.24 6.74
C VAL A 81 -14.54 1.48 5.28
N TRP A 82 -15.17 2.46 4.65
CA TRP A 82 -14.94 2.72 3.22
C TRP A 82 -13.67 3.52 2.96
N LEU A 83 -13.57 4.73 3.50
CA LEU A 83 -12.43 5.61 3.20
C LEU A 83 -11.13 5.07 3.79
N ARG A 84 -11.07 4.89 5.13
CA ARG A 84 -9.85 4.45 5.81
C ARG A 84 -9.47 3.01 5.48
N THR A 85 -10.39 2.06 5.69
CA THR A 85 -10.04 0.62 5.68
C THR A 85 -10.05 0.02 4.28
N ALA A 86 -11.15 0.13 3.53
CA ALA A 86 -11.29 -0.57 2.25
C ALA A 86 -10.54 0.12 1.11
N LEU A 87 -10.84 1.40 0.86
CA LEU A 87 -10.26 2.20 -0.23
C LEU A 87 -8.88 2.77 0.11
N GLY A 88 -8.59 2.95 1.39
CA GLY A 88 -7.30 3.41 1.87
C GLY A 88 -6.33 2.24 2.06
N GLN A 89 -6.27 1.73 3.29
CA GLN A 89 -5.35 0.68 3.72
C GLN A 89 -5.43 -0.58 2.85
N GLY A 90 -6.64 -1.11 2.64
CA GLY A 90 -6.89 -2.33 1.87
C GLY A 90 -6.43 -2.20 0.42
N MET A 91 -6.62 -1.04 -0.19
CA MET A 91 -6.19 -0.77 -1.56
C MET A 91 -4.66 -0.63 -1.66
N VAL A 92 -3.99 0.03 -0.71
CA VAL A 92 -2.52 0.06 -0.63
C VAL A 92 -1.96 -1.37 -0.55
N ILE A 93 -2.51 -2.21 0.34
CA ILE A 93 -2.13 -3.62 0.50
C ILE A 93 -2.40 -4.42 -0.79
N SER A 94 -3.52 -4.14 -1.48
CA SER A 94 -3.87 -4.80 -2.74
C SER A 94 -2.90 -4.45 -3.86
N VAL A 95 -2.44 -3.20 -3.93
CA VAL A 95 -1.42 -2.77 -4.90
C VAL A 95 -0.07 -3.44 -4.59
N LEU A 96 0.36 -3.50 -3.34
CA LEU A 96 1.61 -4.20 -2.99
C LEU A 96 1.53 -5.70 -3.27
N SER A 97 0.39 -6.33 -3.01
CA SER A 97 0.12 -7.71 -3.42
C SER A 97 0.26 -7.88 -4.93
N PHE A 98 -0.29 -6.95 -5.71
CA PHE A 98 -0.16 -6.95 -7.16
C PHE A 98 1.31 -6.91 -7.60
N HIS A 99 2.13 -6.03 -7.02
CA HIS A 99 3.57 -5.96 -7.31
C HIS A 99 4.31 -7.25 -6.90
N SER A 100 3.95 -7.83 -5.76
CA SER A 100 4.52 -9.10 -5.27
C SER A 100 4.24 -10.27 -6.21
N ILE A 101 2.97 -10.40 -6.61
CA ILE A 101 2.52 -11.44 -7.55
C ILE A 101 3.12 -11.20 -8.93
N LEU A 102 3.21 -9.95 -9.38
CA LEU A 102 3.83 -9.58 -10.65
C LEU A 102 5.31 -10.01 -10.70
N ALA A 103 6.07 -9.71 -9.66
CA ALA A 103 7.47 -10.13 -9.55
C ALA A 103 7.59 -11.66 -9.54
N MET A 104 6.73 -12.36 -8.78
CA MET A 104 6.72 -13.82 -8.72
C MET A 104 6.40 -14.47 -10.08
N LEU A 105 5.40 -13.95 -10.79
CA LEU A 105 4.98 -14.48 -12.09
C LEU A 105 6.01 -14.20 -13.18
N ARG A 106 6.65 -13.03 -13.16
CA ARG A 106 7.79 -12.73 -14.04
C ARG A 106 8.88 -13.77 -13.87
N TYR A 107 9.22 -14.14 -12.63
CA TYR A 107 10.23 -15.15 -12.35
C TYR A 107 9.81 -16.56 -12.80
N ARG A 108 8.61 -17.03 -12.43
CA ARG A 108 8.17 -18.41 -12.72
C ARG A 108 7.93 -18.68 -14.20
N PHE A 109 7.60 -17.66 -14.99
CA PHE A 109 7.17 -17.82 -16.38
C PHE A 109 8.18 -17.30 -17.42
N LEU A 110 9.47 -17.27 -17.07
CA LEU A 110 10.58 -16.93 -17.98
C LEU A 110 10.76 -17.88 -19.18
N SER A 111 10.09 -19.04 -19.23
CA SER A 111 10.12 -19.92 -20.40
C SER A 111 9.19 -19.43 -21.53
N ALA A 112 9.80 -19.21 -22.69
CA ALA A 112 9.42 -18.31 -23.76
C ALA A 112 8.04 -18.54 -24.43
N ASP A 113 7.49 -17.43 -24.92
CA ASP A 113 6.49 -17.24 -25.96
C ASP A 113 4.99 -17.53 -25.72
N MET A 114 4.58 -18.51 -24.90
CA MET A 114 3.13 -18.81 -24.76
C MET A 114 2.41 -18.11 -23.60
N LYS A 115 3.08 -17.27 -22.80
CA LYS A 115 2.58 -16.85 -21.46
C LYS A 115 2.36 -15.36 -21.22
N LYS A 116 2.77 -14.45 -22.12
CA LYS A 116 2.69 -12.99 -21.88
C LYS A 116 1.26 -12.45 -21.70
N ALA A 117 0.29 -12.90 -22.50
CA ALA A 117 -1.11 -12.44 -22.40
C ALA A 117 -1.87 -13.09 -21.23
N ARG A 118 -1.68 -14.40 -21.02
CA ARG A 118 -2.31 -15.15 -19.91
C ARG A 118 -1.79 -14.68 -18.54
N SER A 119 -0.50 -14.34 -18.45
CA SER A 119 0.13 -13.82 -17.23
C SER A 119 -0.45 -12.47 -16.82
N ARG A 120 -0.65 -11.51 -17.75
CA ARG A 120 -1.29 -10.22 -17.42
C ARG A 120 -2.73 -10.36 -16.94
N ARG A 121 -3.54 -11.25 -17.54
CA ARG A 121 -4.92 -11.48 -17.09
C ARG A 121 -4.96 -12.07 -15.68
N ILE A 122 -4.13 -13.09 -15.40
CA ILE A 122 -4.05 -13.69 -14.06
C ILE A 122 -3.60 -12.66 -13.00
N GLN A 123 -2.68 -11.76 -13.35
CA GLN A 123 -2.24 -10.68 -12.46
C GLN A 123 -3.38 -9.74 -12.06
N TRP A 124 -4.12 -9.23 -13.04
CA TRP A 124 -5.25 -8.34 -12.78
C TRP A 124 -6.40 -9.06 -12.08
N LEU A 125 -6.61 -10.36 -12.36
CA LEU A 125 -7.60 -11.17 -11.64
C LEU A 125 -7.21 -11.37 -10.17
N ALA A 126 -5.94 -11.66 -9.86
CA ALA A 126 -5.50 -11.86 -8.48
C ALA A 126 -5.58 -10.55 -7.66
N ALA A 127 -5.11 -9.43 -8.22
CA ALA A 127 -5.24 -8.13 -7.57
C ALA A 127 -6.69 -7.67 -7.46
N GLY A 128 -7.47 -7.87 -8.53
CA GLY A 128 -8.91 -7.61 -8.55
C GLY A 128 -9.66 -8.44 -7.52
N ALA A 129 -9.27 -9.70 -7.29
CA ALA A 129 -9.86 -10.55 -6.26
C ALA A 129 -9.59 -10.02 -4.86
N ILE A 130 -8.35 -9.61 -4.53
CA ILE A 130 -8.03 -9.02 -3.22
C ILE A 130 -8.83 -7.71 -3.00
N LEU A 131 -8.90 -6.86 -4.03
CA LEU A 131 -9.69 -5.63 -3.96
C LEU A 131 -11.19 -5.95 -3.80
N ALA A 132 -11.73 -6.89 -4.58
CA ALA A 132 -13.12 -7.32 -4.48
C ALA A 132 -13.43 -7.90 -3.10
N CYS A 133 -12.52 -8.66 -2.50
CA CYS A 133 -12.66 -9.15 -1.12
C CYS A 133 -12.74 -7.99 -0.13
N ASN A 134 -11.87 -6.97 -0.23
CA ASN A 134 -11.94 -5.78 0.62
C ASN A 134 -13.26 -5.03 0.47
N MET A 135 -13.74 -4.86 -0.77
CA MET A 135 -15.01 -4.20 -1.06
C MET A 135 -16.21 -5.00 -0.55
N ALA A 136 -16.16 -6.33 -0.66
CA ALA A 136 -17.18 -7.22 -0.12
C ALA A 136 -17.23 -7.16 1.41
N ILE A 137 -16.07 -7.15 2.08
CA ILE A 137 -16.00 -6.98 3.55
C ILE A 137 -16.61 -5.64 3.97
N ALA A 138 -16.31 -4.56 3.25
CA ALA A 138 -16.89 -3.25 3.52
C ALA A 138 -18.41 -3.22 3.33
N ALA A 139 -18.89 -3.81 2.23
CA ALA A 139 -20.33 -3.92 1.95
C ALA A 139 -21.06 -4.77 3.00
N ILE A 140 -20.51 -5.93 3.37
CA ILE A 140 -21.07 -6.77 4.44
C ILE A 140 -21.11 -5.98 5.74
N THR A 141 -20.03 -5.27 6.08
CA THR A 141 -19.97 -4.45 7.30
C THR A 141 -21.04 -3.37 7.33
N THR A 142 -21.37 -2.75 6.18
CA THR A 142 -22.46 -1.75 6.13
C THR A 142 -23.85 -2.34 6.33
N LEU A 143 -24.03 -3.65 6.10
CA LEU A 143 -25.29 -4.34 6.36
C LEU A 143 -25.42 -4.77 7.83
N VAL A 144 -24.32 -4.78 8.58
CA VAL A 144 -24.32 -5.13 10.00
C VAL A 144 -24.81 -3.94 10.84
N PRO A 145 -25.78 -4.15 11.73
CA PRO A 145 -26.28 -3.11 12.65
C PRO A 145 -25.18 -2.37 13.43
N SER A 146 -25.40 -1.06 13.67
CA SER A 146 -24.41 -0.15 14.28
C SER A 146 -24.08 -0.48 15.74
N ASP A 147 -24.98 -1.17 16.46
CA ASP A 147 -24.75 -1.68 17.82
C ASP A 147 -23.67 -2.76 17.86
N ARG A 148 -23.37 -3.41 16.72
CA ARG A 148 -22.34 -4.45 16.59
C ARG A 148 -21.08 -3.98 15.88
N THR A 149 -21.09 -2.83 15.21
CA THR A 149 -19.96 -2.33 14.41
C THR A 149 -19.33 -1.09 15.02
N VAL A 150 -19.80 0.09 14.61
CA VAL A 150 -19.27 1.40 14.97
C VAL A 150 -20.44 2.31 15.28
N ARG A 151 -20.39 3.00 16.43
CA ARG A 151 -21.34 4.05 16.78
C ARG A 151 -20.65 5.40 16.82
N PHE A 152 -21.38 6.44 16.43
CA PHE A 152 -20.96 7.81 16.69
C PHE A 152 -21.37 8.19 18.12
N ILE A 153 -20.47 8.81 18.88
CA ILE A 153 -20.79 9.36 20.21
C ILE A 153 -20.98 10.86 20.09
N ASP A 154 -22.25 11.29 20.16
CA ASP A 154 -22.63 12.69 20.20
C ASP A 154 -21.98 13.38 21.41
N GLY A 155 -21.29 14.50 21.17
CA GLY A 155 -20.60 15.29 22.19
C GLY A 155 -19.09 15.08 22.28
N LEU A 156 -18.57 13.94 21.81
CA LEU A 156 -17.12 13.73 21.66
C LEU A 156 -16.65 13.82 20.20
N ASP A 157 -17.58 13.82 19.24
CA ASP A 157 -17.32 13.78 17.79
C ASP A 157 -16.38 12.62 17.40
N VAL A 158 -16.51 11.47 18.07
CA VAL A 158 -15.69 10.27 17.83
C VAL A 158 -16.52 9.07 17.44
N CYS A 159 -15.93 8.23 16.58
CA CYS A 159 -16.44 6.91 16.24
C CYS A 159 -15.92 5.89 17.25
N GLU A 160 -16.81 5.24 17.99
CA GLU A 160 -16.49 4.17 18.92
C GLU A 160 -16.72 2.81 18.28
N PHE A 161 -15.70 1.95 18.33
CA PHE A 161 -15.74 0.59 17.80
C PHE A 161 -16.16 -0.39 18.88
N THR A 162 -17.06 -1.31 18.55
CA THR A 162 -17.31 -2.45 19.44
C THR A 162 -16.04 -3.31 19.56
N PRO A 163 -15.75 -3.91 20.73
CA PRO A 163 -14.55 -4.73 20.90
C PRO A 163 -14.43 -5.88 19.89
N ALA A 164 -15.56 -6.51 19.54
CA ALA A 164 -15.61 -7.59 18.57
C ALA A 164 -15.23 -7.10 17.17
N PHE A 165 -15.87 -6.02 16.69
CA PHE A 165 -15.57 -5.44 15.38
C PHE A 165 -14.11 -4.97 15.27
N LYS A 166 -13.62 -4.36 16.35
CA LYS A 166 -12.21 -3.99 16.52
C LYS A 166 -11.26 -5.18 16.34
N ASN A 167 -11.49 -6.28 17.06
CA ASN A 167 -10.63 -7.46 16.99
C ASN A 167 -10.66 -8.09 15.61
N THR A 168 -11.85 -8.23 15.01
CA THR A 168 -12.02 -8.76 13.65
C THR A 168 -11.26 -7.91 12.63
N GLY A 169 -11.38 -6.57 12.71
CA GLY A 169 -10.66 -5.66 11.81
C GLY A 169 -9.15 -5.80 11.91
N VAL A 170 -8.60 -5.89 13.13
CA VAL A 170 -7.16 -6.10 13.33
C VAL A 170 -6.70 -7.46 12.79
N ILE A 171 -7.43 -8.53 13.09
CA ILE A 171 -7.09 -9.88 12.60
C ILE A 171 -7.10 -9.92 11.07
N LEU A 172 -8.12 -9.34 10.43
CA LEU A 172 -8.22 -9.28 8.98
C LEU A 172 -7.08 -8.46 8.37
N ALA A 173 -6.74 -7.31 8.96
CA ALA A 173 -5.64 -6.47 8.49
C ALA A 173 -4.28 -7.21 8.56
N TRP A 174 -4.01 -7.91 9.67
CA TRP A 174 -2.80 -8.72 9.82
C TRP A 174 -2.78 -9.96 8.93
N ALA A 175 -3.93 -10.61 8.71
CA ALA A 175 -4.03 -11.74 7.80
C ALA A 175 -3.72 -11.29 6.35
N LEU A 176 -4.35 -10.20 5.89
CA LEU A 176 -4.09 -9.63 4.58
C LEU A 176 -2.62 -9.22 4.44
N TRP A 177 -2.07 -8.45 5.38
CA TRP A 177 -0.68 -8.05 5.36
C TRP A 177 0.28 -9.25 5.38
N GLY A 178 -0.01 -10.27 6.21
CA GLY A 178 0.78 -11.49 6.30
C GLY A 178 0.88 -12.22 4.98
N THR A 179 -0.21 -12.29 4.19
CA THR A 179 -0.16 -12.87 2.84
C THR A 179 0.75 -12.08 1.89
N VAL A 180 0.72 -10.75 1.94
CA VAL A 180 1.60 -9.89 1.12
C VAL A 180 3.06 -10.03 1.54
N PHE A 181 3.31 -10.06 2.84
CA PHE A 181 4.64 -10.20 3.40
C PHE A 181 5.26 -11.56 3.02
N LEU A 182 4.52 -12.66 3.21
CA LEU A 182 4.98 -14.00 2.85
C LEU A 182 5.26 -14.13 1.35
N THR A 183 4.38 -13.58 0.50
CA THR A 183 4.62 -13.59 -0.96
C THR A 183 5.85 -12.75 -1.34
N SER A 184 6.04 -11.60 -0.70
CA SER A 184 7.23 -10.74 -0.90
C SER A 184 8.53 -11.44 -0.50
N VAL A 185 8.55 -12.09 0.68
CA VAL A 185 9.70 -12.86 1.16
C VAL A 185 10.01 -14.02 0.20
N PHE A 186 8.99 -14.75 -0.24
CA PHE A 186 9.18 -15.84 -1.20
C PHE A 186 9.80 -15.37 -2.51
N VAL A 187 9.41 -14.18 -3.00
CA VAL A 187 10.01 -13.55 -4.17
C VAL A 187 11.49 -13.25 -3.93
N VAL A 188 11.84 -12.62 -2.80
CA VAL A 188 13.26 -12.32 -2.46
C VAL A 188 14.10 -13.58 -2.44
N CYS A 189 13.65 -14.64 -1.76
CA CYS A 189 14.43 -15.86 -1.59
C CYS A 189 14.66 -16.63 -2.88
N LYS A 190 13.78 -16.51 -3.87
CA LYS A 190 13.89 -17.24 -5.15
C LYS A 190 14.55 -16.43 -6.25
N VAL A 191 14.58 -15.11 -6.13
CA VAL A 191 15.10 -14.22 -7.16
C VAL A 191 16.53 -13.78 -6.80
N ALA A 192 17.47 -14.71 -6.89
CA ALA A 192 18.90 -14.43 -6.63
C ALA A 192 19.55 -13.59 -7.75
N CYS A 193 18.99 -13.59 -8.96
CA CYS A 193 19.61 -12.97 -10.14
C CYS A 193 18.77 -11.87 -10.82
N ALA A 194 17.45 -11.85 -10.65
CA ALA A 194 16.59 -10.91 -11.38
C ALA A 194 16.20 -9.70 -10.51
N HIS A 195 17.06 -8.68 -10.52
CA HIS A 195 16.79 -7.34 -10.00
C HIS A 195 16.62 -7.25 -8.47
N SER A 196 17.12 -6.15 -7.88
CA SER A 196 16.85 -5.79 -6.48
C SER A 196 15.38 -5.41 -6.22
N GLU A 197 14.46 -5.67 -7.15
CA GLU A 197 13.02 -5.41 -7.04
C GLU A 197 12.42 -6.11 -5.82
N GLY A 198 12.79 -7.36 -5.55
CA GLY A 198 12.33 -8.09 -4.38
C GLY A 198 12.70 -7.39 -3.06
N HIS A 199 13.92 -6.85 -2.98
CA HIS A 199 14.40 -6.15 -1.78
C HIS A 199 13.64 -4.85 -1.54
N TYR A 200 13.33 -4.10 -2.61
CA TYR A 200 12.50 -2.88 -2.50
C TYR A 200 11.08 -3.20 -2.06
N LEU A 201 10.48 -4.25 -2.63
CA LEU A 201 9.16 -4.69 -2.23
C LEU A 201 9.12 -5.13 -0.76
N LEU A 202 10.11 -5.91 -0.31
CA LEU A 202 10.24 -6.30 1.09
C LEU A 202 10.41 -5.07 2.00
N ALA A 203 11.25 -4.11 1.62
CA ALA A 203 11.43 -2.87 2.37
C ALA A 203 10.14 -2.03 2.46
N ALA A 204 9.36 -1.96 1.37
CA ALA A 204 8.05 -1.32 1.36
C ALA A 204 7.05 -2.05 2.29
N CYS A 205 7.04 -3.39 2.28
CA CYS A 205 6.22 -4.19 3.18
C CYS A 205 6.61 -4.00 4.66
N LEU A 206 7.91 -3.87 4.96
CA LEU A 206 8.41 -3.56 6.30
C LEU A 206 7.99 -2.17 6.77
N ALA A 207 8.03 -1.16 5.90
CA ALA A 207 7.55 0.19 6.24
C ALA A 207 6.07 0.14 6.68
N LEU A 208 5.20 -0.56 5.93
CA LEU A 208 3.79 -0.71 6.34
C LEU A 208 3.61 -1.58 7.59
N ALA A 209 4.51 -2.54 7.84
CA ALA A 209 4.49 -3.34 9.07
C ALA A 209 4.67 -2.47 10.31
N VAL A 210 5.51 -1.44 10.22
CA VAL A 210 5.70 -0.46 11.31
C VAL A 210 4.39 0.26 11.60
N ALA A 211 3.71 0.79 10.58
CA ALA A 211 2.38 1.41 10.75
C ALA A 211 1.36 0.45 11.35
N LEU A 212 1.22 -0.76 10.80
CA LEU A 212 0.25 -1.74 11.29
C LEU A 212 0.52 -2.16 12.74
N THR A 213 1.78 -2.35 13.10
CA THR A 213 2.21 -2.68 14.48
C THR A 213 1.92 -1.53 15.42
N PHE A 214 2.34 -0.31 15.05
CA PHE A 214 2.12 0.88 15.87
C PHE A 214 0.63 1.13 16.10
N HIS A 215 -0.17 1.11 15.03
CA HIS A 215 -1.61 1.24 15.09
C HIS A 215 -2.23 0.16 15.98
N THR A 216 -1.84 -1.11 15.83
CA THR A 216 -2.33 -2.22 16.69
C THR A 216 -2.02 -1.95 18.16
N VAL A 217 -0.79 -1.54 18.50
CA VAL A 217 -0.37 -1.25 19.88
C VAL A 217 -1.18 -0.10 20.46
N VAL A 218 -1.29 1.02 19.75
CA VAL A 218 -2.07 2.19 20.19
C VAL A 218 -3.54 1.80 20.37
N TYR A 219 -4.09 1.06 19.41
CA TYR A 219 -5.48 0.65 19.44
C TYR A 219 -5.81 -0.16 20.69
N TYR A 220 -4.96 -1.13 21.09
CA TYR A 220 -5.21 -1.93 22.30
C TYR A 220 -4.80 -1.26 23.61
N LYS A 221 -3.69 -0.51 23.64
CA LYS A 221 -3.16 0.08 24.88
C LYS A 221 -3.81 1.42 25.22
N ARG A 222 -4.34 2.14 24.23
CA ARG A 222 -4.90 3.49 24.38
C ARG A 222 -6.25 3.57 23.64
N PRO A 223 -7.34 2.95 24.14
CA PRO A 223 -8.63 2.96 23.45
C PRO A 223 -9.23 4.37 23.24
N LYS A 224 -8.83 5.35 24.06
CA LYS A 224 -9.20 6.77 23.93
C LYS A 224 -8.12 7.61 23.22
N TYR A 225 -7.30 7.00 22.37
CA TYR A 225 -6.26 7.74 21.66
C TYR A 225 -6.77 8.88 20.75
N PRO A 226 -7.97 8.84 20.12
CA PRO A 226 -8.45 9.94 19.28
C PRO A 226 -8.69 11.23 20.08
N THR A 227 -9.01 11.11 21.37
CA THR A 227 -9.21 12.26 22.26
C THR A 227 -7.90 12.82 22.82
N THR A 228 -6.77 12.14 22.59
CA THR A 228 -5.46 12.55 23.12
C THR A 228 -4.58 13.06 21.99
N LEU A 229 -4.33 14.37 21.98
CA LEU A 229 -3.60 15.09 20.91
C LEU A 229 -2.32 14.36 20.45
N GLY A 230 -1.44 14.01 21.39
CA GLY A 230 -0.16 13.38 21.06
C GLY A 230 -0.31 12.02 20.37
N TRP A 231 -1.26 11.19 20.79
CA TRP A 231 -1.45 9.86 20.21
C TRP A 231 -2.12 9.92 18.84
N ARG A 232 -3.13 10.78 18.65
CA ARG A 232 -3.75 10.93 17.33
C ARG A 232 -2.77 11.45 16.28
N ILE A 233 -1.94 12.44 16.62
CA ILE A 233 -0.90 12.96 15.72
C ILE A 233 0.12 11.87 15.41
N ALA A 234 0.59 11.12 16.42
CA ALA A 234 1.55 10.05 16.21
C ALA A 234 1.04 8.95 15.27
N VAL A 235 -0.22 8.52 15.43
CA VAL A 235 -0.84 7.51 14.55
C VAL A 235 -0.86 7.99 13.10
N ILE A 236 -1.36 9.20 12.85
CA ILE A 236 -1.41 9.75 11.49
C ILE A 236 0.00 9.89 10.92
N CYS A 237 0.93 10.51 11.65
CA CYS A 237 2.29 10.70 11.16
C CYS A 237 2.97 9.38 10.78
N ILE A 238 2.78 8.31 11.58
CA ILE A 238 3.39 7.00 11.31
C ILE A 238 2.69 6.29 10.14
N ASP A 239 1.35 6.31 10.09
CA ASP A 239 0.58 5.73 8.97
C ASP A 239 0.99 6.39 7.64
N GLN A 240 1.03 7.71 7.62
CA GLN A 240 1.36 8.49 6.42
C GLN A 240 2.84 8.38 6.04
N ALA A 241 3.77 8.48 6.99
CA ALA A 241 5.19 8.29 6.72
C ALA A 241 5.48 6.90 6.14
N SER A 242 4.80 5.86 6.62
CA SER A 242 4.95 4.50 6.12
C SER A 242 4.45 4.35 4.69
N CYS A 243 3.28 4.93 4.36
CA CYS A 243 2.72 4.92 3.00
C CYS A 243 3.61 5.68 2.01
N ILE A 244 4.04 6.88 2.37
CA ILE A 244 4.94 7.71 1.56
C ILE A 244 6.27 7.00 1.32
N THR A 245 6.86 6.45 2.39
CA THR A 245 8.13 5.70 2.32
C THR A 245 7.99 4.46 1.43
N ALA A 246 6.92 3.67 1.60
CA ALA A 246 6.67 2.49 0.77
C ALA A 246 6.56 2.86 -0.72
N TRP A 247 5.85 3.95 -1.05
CA TRP A 247 5.73 4.42 -2.43
C TRP A 247 7.09 4.84 -3.01
N TRP A 248 7.88 5.62 -2.26
CA TRP A 248 9.21 6.07 -2.71
C TRP A 248 10.23 4.95 -2.80
N ILE A 249 10.16 3.92 -1.96
CA ILE A 249 11.01 2.73 -2.09
C ILE A 249 10.78 2.04 -3.44
N ILE A 250 9.53 1.96 -3.90
CA ILE A 250 9.18 1.30 -5.16
C ILE A 250 9.50 2.20 -6.36
N ALA A 251 9.08 3.46 -6.34
CA ALA A 251 9.16 4.36 -7.50
C ALA A 251 10.48 5.15 -7.58
N GLY A 252 11.09 5.46 -6.43
CA GLY A 252 12.14 6.48 -6.31
C GLY A 252 13.37 6.20 -7.16
N ARG A 253 13.83 4.94 -7.23
CA ARG A 253 14.97 4.57 -8.07
C ARG A 253 14.70 4.79 -9.56
N ALA A 254 13.52 4.43 -10.05
CA ALA A 254 13.16 4.61 -11.45
C ALA A 254 13.00 6.10 -11.80
N ILE A 255 12.41 6.88 -10.90
CA ILE A 255 12.28 8.34 -11.05
C ILE A 255 13.66 8.99 -11.11
N TYR A 256 14.53 8.71 -10.14
CA TYR A 256 15.88 9.28 -10.06
C TYR A 256 16.74 8.89 -11.27
N GLY A 257 16.70 7.61 -11.67
CA GLY A 257 17.41 7.13 -12.85
C GLY A 257 16.90 7.75 -14.15
N CYS A 258 15.60 7.99 -14.27
CA CYS A 258 15.01 8.66 -15.42
C CYS A 258 15.35 10.16 -15.48
N LEU A 259 15.35 10.85 -14.33
CA LEU A 259 15.61 12.29 -14.24
C LEU A 259 17.09 12.65 -14.50
N LEU A 260 18.02 11.93 -13.87
CA LEU A 260 19.43 12.34 -13.84
C LEU A 260 20.34 11.53 -14.76
N TYR A 261 19.98 10.28 -15.06
CA TYR A 261 20.85 9.34 -15.77
C TYR A 261 20.10 8.58 -16.86
N ARG A 262 19.20 9.25 -17.58
CA ARG A 262 18.19 8.61 -18.45
C ARG A 262 18.77 7.55 -19.39
N ASP A 263 19.82 7.88 -20.14
CA ASP A 263 20.38 6.97 -21.15
C ASP A 263 21.24 5.88 -20.53
N VAL A 264 22.06 6.23 -19.53
CA VAL A 264 22.90 5.28 -18.80
C VAL A 264 22.06 4.26 -18.05
N TYR A 265 20.97 4.72 -17.41
CA TYR A 265 20.03 3.86 -16.70
C TYR A 265 19.26 2.95 -17.66
N LEU A 266 18.87 3.45 -18.83
CA LEU A 266 18.22 2.65 -19.87
C LEU A 266 19.17 1.59 -20.45
N ALA A 267 20.43 1.96 -20.72
CA ALA A 267 21.45 1.02 -21.19
C ALA A 267 21.73 -0.09 -20.17
N LYS A 268 21.86 0.28 -18.88
CA LYS A 268 22.02 -0.68 -17.77
C LYS A 268 20.81 -1.59 -17.66
N TRP A 269 19.60 -1.06 -17.79
CA TRP A 269 18.35 -1.82 -17.79
C TRP A 269 18.30 -2.84 -18.94
N ASN A 270 18.60 -2.41 -20.16
CA ASN A 270 18.59 -3.28 -21.34
C ASN A 270 19.65 -4.40 -21.24
N LYS A 271 20.84 -4.10 -20.71
CA LYS A 271 21.88 -5.11 -20.46
C LYS A 271 21.44 -6.15 -19.44
N GLN A 272 20.72 -5.74 -18.40
CA GLN A 272 20.20 -6.63 -17.37
C GLN A 272 19.04 -7.51 -17.88
N ASP A 273 18.17 -6.96 -18.73
CA ASP A 273 17.11 -7.76 -19.39
C ASP A 273 17.70 -8.88 -20.25
N GLY A 274 18.86 -8.65 -20.89
CA GLY A 274 19.59 -9.69 -21.64
C GLY A 274 20.18 -10.81 -20.77
N CYS A 275 20.48 -10.54 -19.50
CA CYS A 275 20.97 -11.56 -18.56
C CYS A 275 19.86 -12.52 -18.09
N ASN A 276 18.59 -12.08 -18.14
CA ASN A 276 17.42 -12.88 -17.79
C ASN A 276 16.93 -13.79 -18.93
N SER A 277 17.45 -13.62 -20.16
CA SER A 277 17.10 -14.45 -21.31
C SER A 277 17.94 -15.72 -21.47
N GLU A 278 19.03 -15.88 -20.71
CA GLU A 278 19.77 -17.14 -20.68
C GLU A 278 19.18 -18.05 -19.59
N PRO A 279 18.60 -19.22 -19.94
CA PRO A 279 18.09 -20.14 -18.96
C PRO A 279 19.25 -20.72 -18.13
N MET A 280 19.47 -20.15 -16.96
CA MET A 280 20.45 -20.58 -15.96
C MET A 280 20.19 -22.00 -15.39
N PHE A 281 19.22 -22.73 -15.94
CA PHE A 281 18.81 -24.07 -15.51
C PHE A 281 19.49 -25.22 -16.25
N PHE A 282 20.38 -24.97 -17.22
CA PHE A 282 21.10 -26.06 -17.91
C PHE A 282 22.61 -26.13 -17.68
N SER A 283 23.23 -25.16 -17.00
CA SER A 283 24.70 -25.20 -16.81
C SER A 283 25.16 -25.98 -15.57
N ALA A 284 24.26 -26.35 -14.64
CA ALA A 284 24.64 -27.11 -13.45
C ALA A 284 24.46 -28.64 -13.59
N TYR A 285 23.81 -29.12 -14.66
CA TYR A 285 23.59 -30.55 -14.89
C TYR A 285 24.50 -31.18 -15.96
N SER A 286 25.30 -30.38 -16.66
CA SER A 286 26.31 -30.88 -17.62
C SER A 286 27.70 -31.06 -17.02
N ALA A 287 27.93 -30.69 -15.75
CA ALA A 287 29.23 -30.79 -15.10
C ALA A 287 29.46 -32.10 -14.32
N ASN A 288 28.50 -33.02 -14.27
CA ASN A 288 28.59 -34.31 -13.56
C ASN A 288 28.38 -35.54 -14.47
N ARG A 289 28.76 -35.45 -15.74
CA ARG A 289 29.01 -36.63 -16.58
C ARG A 289 30.46 -36.62 -17.06
N VAL A 290 31.35 -37.01 -16.15
CA VAL A 290 32.63 -37.66 -16.49
C VAL A 290 32.69 -38.91 -15.62
#